data_AF-A0AAV4AXW2-F1
#
_entry.id   AF-A0AAV4AXW2-F1
#
_cell.length_a   1.000
_cell.length_b   1.000
_cell.length_c   1.000
_cell.angle_alpha   90.00
_cell.angle_beta   90.00
_cell.angle_gamma   90.00
#
_symmetry.space_group_name_H-M   'P 1'
#
loop_
_entity.id
_entity.type
_entity.pdbx_description
1 polymer ?
#
loop_
_entity_poly.entity_id
_entity_poly.type
_entity_poly.pdbx_seq_one_letter_code
_entity_poly.pdbx_strand_id
1 'polypeptide(L)'
;MLKKVVEGKPDDWDKLLPSVLFAYREVPNTSTGYAPFKLMFGRKVRGSTDVLAGSIAGADNRSEEYIFVQDYVRQLQEDIKTACEIASKNAEQISLASVQRFKLNSTLSQMELMYLFCLKK
;
A
#
# COMPACT_ATOMS: atom_id res chain seq x y z
N MET A 1 -10.43 -6.79 3.06
CA MET A 1 -9.58 -7.10 4.23
C MET A 1 -10.38 -7.12 5.52
N LEU A 2 -11.00 -6.00 5.94
CA LEU A 2 -11.75 -5.92 7.20
C LEU A 2 -12.85 -6.99 7.35
N LYS A 3 -13.71 -7.16 6.33
CA LYS A 3 -14.76 -8.20 6.33
C LYS A 3 -14.24 -9.60 6.70
N LYS A 4 -13.06 -9.97 6.19
CA LYS A 4 -12.44 -11.28 6.43
C LYS A 4 -11.88 -11.43 7.85
N VAL A 5 -11.42 -10.34 8.45
CA VAL A 5 -10.88 -10.32 9.82
C VAL A 5 -12.02 -10.34 10.86
N VAL A 6 -13.16 -9.75 10.50
CA VAL A 6 -14.31 -9.57 11.38
C VAL A 6 -15.31 -10.75 11.32
N GLU A 7 -15.17 -11.64 10.34
CA GLU A 7 -16.08 -12.78 10.10
C GLU A 7 -16.30 -13.69 11.32
N GLY A 8 -15.28 -13.86 12.18
CA GLY A 8 -15.39 -14.67 13.40
C GLY A 8 -15.97 -13.94 14.62
N LYS A 9 -15.94 -12.60 14.64
CA LYS A 9 -16.42 -11.75 15.74
C LYS A 9 -16.90 -10.40 15.20
N PRO A 10 -18.12 -10.34 14.62
CA PRO A 10 -18.64 -9.13 14.01
C PRO A 10 -18.81 -7.96 14.98
N ASP A 11 -19.10 -8.26 16.25
CA ASP A 11 -19.33 -7.24 17.28
C ASP A 11 -18.05 -6.51 17.74
N ASP A 12 -16.87 -7.10 17.52
CA ASP A 12 -15.56 -6.55 17.93
C ASP A 12 -14.82 -5.85 16.78
N TRP A 13 -15.53 -5.45 15.71
CA TRP A 13 -14.92 -4.87 14.51
C TRP A 13 -14.14 -3.58 14.81
N ASP A 14 -14.62 -2.79 15.78
CA ASP A 14 -14.04 -1.54 16.25
C ASP A 14 -12.70 -1.77 16.97
N LYS A 15 -12.60 -2.84 17.76
CA LYS A 15 -11.36 -3.25 18.45
C LYS A 15 -10.30 -3.78 17.47
N LEU A 16 -10.73 -4.42 16.39
CA LEU A 16 -9.84 -4.97 15.35
C LEU A 16 -9.39 -3.91 14.34
N LEU A 17 -10.13 -2.80 14.23
CA LEU A 17 -9.87 -1.74 13.27
C LEU A 17 -8.45 -1.16 13.34
N PRO A 18 -7.89 -0.82 14.53
CA PRO A 18 -6.53 -0.28 14.61
C PRO A 18 -5.47 -1.24 14.05
N SER A 19 -5.59 -2.53 14.35
CA SER A 19 -4.67 -3.57 13.86
C SER A 19 -4.75 -3.73 12.35
N VAL A 20 -5.97 -3.73 11.80
CA VAL A 20 -6.21 -3.82 10.35
C VAL A 20 -5.67 -2.59 9.63
N LEU A 21 -5.92 -1.39 10.17
CA LEU A 21 -5.41 -0.14 9.62
C LEU A 21 -3.89 -0.07 9.66
N PHE A 22 -3.28 -0.56 10.75
CA PHE A 22 -1.83 -0.64 10.86
C PHE A 22 -1.23 -1.51 9.76
N ALA A 23 -1.72 -2.75 9.63
CA ALA A 23 -1.27 -3.68 8.60
C ALA A 23 -1.48 -3.12 7.18
N TYR A 24 -2.60 -2.42 6.94
CA TYR A 24 -2.85 -1.77 5.65
C TYR A 24 -1.85 -0.63 5.35
N ARG A 25 -1.44 0.13 6.35
CA ARG A 25 -0.53 1.28 6.19
C ARG A 25 0.95 0.88 6.16
N GLU A 26 1.29 -0.29 6.68
CA GLU A 26 2.65 -0.85 6.67
C GLU A 26 3.00 -1.47 5.31
N VAL A 27 2.03 -2.08 4.64
CA VAL A 27 2.25 -2.80 3.37
C VAL A 27 2.27 -1.83 2.18
N PRO A 28 3.17 -2.01 1.18
CA PRO A 28 3.15 -1.24 -0.05
C PRO A 28 1.82 -1.36 -0.80
N ASN A 29 1.22 -0.23 -1.14
CA ASN A 29 0.03 -0.22 -1.98
C ASN A 29 0.44 -0.43 -3.45
N THR A 30 -0.28 -1.27 -4.19
CA THR A 30 0.03 -1.56 -5.60
C THR A 30 -0.08 -0.31 -6.49
N SER A 31 -1.03 0.59 -6.18
CA SER A 31 -1.25 1.83 -6.94
C SER A 31 -0.12 2.86 -6.80
N THR A 32 0.55 2.90 -5.65
CA THR A 32 1.61 3.89 -5.38
C THR A 32 2.99 3.26 -5.37
N GLY A 33 3.10 1.94 -5.18
CA GLY A 33 4.35 1.22 -4.97
C GLY A 33 4.98 1.45 -3.59
N TYR A 34 4.38 2.30 -2.75
CA TYR A 34 4.88 2.65 -1.43
C TYR A 34 3.86 2.39 -0.34
N ALA A 35 4.36 2.10 0.86
CA ALA A 35 3.53 2.00 2.06
C ALA A 35 3.00 3.41 2.43
N PRO A 36 1.70 3.57 2.76
CA PRO A 36 1.13 4.85 3.17
C PRO A 36 1.92 5.54 4.29
N PHE A 37 2.42 4.77 5.28
CA PHE A 37 3.25 5.34 6.34
C PHE A 37 4.56 5.95 5.83
N LYS A 38 5.19 5.32 4.84
CA LYS A 38 6.44 5.83 4.27
C LYS A 38 6.22 7.13 3.50
N LEU A 39 5.07 7.29 2.85
CA LEU A 39 4.72 8.54 2.17
C LEU A 39 4.46 9.69 3.15
N MET A 40 3.80 9.41 4.28
CA MET A 40 3.48 10.44 5.26
C MET A 40 4.67 10.84 6.14
N PHE A 41 5.48 9.87 6.54
CA PHE A 41 6.53 10.08 7.55
C PHE A 41 7.95 9.91 7.01
N GLY A 42 8.15 9.60 5.73
CA GLY A 42 9.47 9.40 5.10
C GLY A 42 10.18 8.11 5.50
N ARG A 43 9.78 7.49 6.60
CA ARG A 43 10.42 6.29 7.17
C ARG A 43 9.49 5.09 7.16
N LYS A 44 10.09 3.90 7.12
CA LYS A 44 9.35 2.64 7.36
C LYS A 44 8.94 2.60 8.83
N VAL A 45 7.69 2.25 9.09
CA VAL A 45 7.22 2.00 10.45
C VAL A 45 7.82 0.69 10.96
N ARG A 46 8.29 0.70 12.21
CA ARG A 46 8.77 -0.50 12.88
C ARG A 46 7.56 -1.32 13.35
N GLY A 47 7.25 -2.39 12.63
CA GLY A 47 6.16 -3.31 12.95
C GLY A 47 6.53 -4.35 13.99
N SER A 48 5.55 -5.14 14.43
CA SER A 48 5.77 -6.29 15.32
C SER A 48 6.70 -7.33 14.67
N THR A 49 6.62 -7.50 13.36
CA THR A 49 7.51 -8.33 12.54
C THR A 49 8.95 -7.83 12.55
N ASP A 50 9.18 -6.51 12.43
CA ASP A 50 10.51 -5.91 12.49
C ASP A 50 11.14 -6.06 13.89
N VAL A 51 10.33 -6.00 14.95
CA VAL A 51 10.79 -6.22 16.32
C VAL A 51 11.20 -7.68 16.52
N LEU A 52 10.36 -8.63 16.10
CA LEU A 52 10.66 -10.06 16.17
C LEU A 52 11.92 -10.40 15.36
N ALA A 53 12.03 -9.90 14.13
CA ALA A 53 13.20 -10.10 13.30
C ALA A 53 14.48 -9.58 13.97
N GLY A 54 14.44 -8.40 14.59
CA GLY A 54 15.57 -7.84 15.34
C GLY A 54 15.98 -8.71 16.53
N SER A 55 15.02 -9.23 17.29
CA SER A 55 15.29 -10.11 18.44
C SER A 55 15.86 -11.47 18.04
N ILE A 56 15.37 -12.05 16.93
CA ILE A 56 15.80 -13.37 16.45
C ILE A 56 17.21 -13.27 15.83
N ALA A 57 17.49 -12.19 15.10
CA ALA A 57 18.77 -11.97 14.44
C ALA A 57 19.90 -11.58 15.41
N GLY A 58 19.63 -11.41 16.71
CA GLY A 58 20.61 -10.89 17.67
C GLY A 58 21.14 -9.49 17.31
N ALA A 59 20.43 -8.79 16.41
CA ALA A 59 20.87 -7.58 15.74
C ALA A 59 20.42 -6.30 16.48
N ASP A 60 20.18 -6.38 17.79
CA ASP A 60 19.93 -5.19 18.60
C ASP A 60 21.22 -4.40 18.88
N ASN A 61 22.36 -4.89 18.39
CA ASN A 61 23.60 -4.12 18.21
C ASN A 61 23.44 -3.11 17.06
N ARG A 62 22.47 -2.19 17.15
CA ARG A 62 22.57 -0.96 16.39
C ARG A 62 23.68 -0.16 17.05
N SER A 63 24.85 -0.12 16.43
CA SER A 63 25.83 0.93 16.70
C SER A 63 25.07 2.24 16.67
N GLU A 64 25.01 2.93 17.80
CA GLU A 64 24.45 4.28 17.93
C GLU A 64 25.35 5.22 17.12
N GLU A 65 25.19 5.21 15.80
CA GLU A 65 25.77 6.21 14.95
C GLU A 65 25.00 7.49 15.23
N TYR A 66 25.65 8.40 15.98
CA TYR A 66 25.09 9.69 16.33
C TYR A 66 24.99 10.54 15.06
N ILE A 67 23.81 10.50 14.43
CA ILE A 67 23.48 11.41 13.34
C ILE A 67 23.08 12.75 13.94
N PHE A 68 23.67 13.82 13.43
CA PHE A 68 23.25 15.16 13.83
C PHE A 68 21.81 15.42 13.40
N VAL A 69 21.00 16.01 14.29
CA VAL A 69 19.56 16.16 14.10
C VAL A 69 19.22 16.87 12.78
N GLN A 70 20.04 17.85 12.36
CA GLN A 70 19.80 18.60 11.13
C GLN A 70 19.97 17.72 9.87
N ASP A 71 20.96 16.83 9.87
CA ASP A 71 21.19 15.93 8.74
C ASP A 71 20.09 14.87 8.65
N TYR A 72 19.63 14.36 9.80
CA TYR A 72 18.47 13.47 9.85
C TYR A 72 17.21 14.12 9.27
N VAL A 73 16.91 15.36 9.69
CA VAL A 73 15.73 16.09 9.19
C VAL A 73 15.83 16.36 7.69
N ARG A 74 17.03 16.72 7.20
CA ARG A 74 17.25 16.95 5.76
C ARG A 74 17.01 15.66 4.97
N GLN A 75 17.61 14.54 5.40
CA GLN A 75 17.41 13.24 4.76
C GLN A 75 15.95 12.83 4.76
N LEU A 76 15.24 13.03 5.88
CA LEU A 76 13.82 12.72 5.99
C LEU A 76 12.96 13.50 4.99
N GLN A 77 13.25 14.79 4.80
CA GLN A 77 12.55 15.63 3.83
C GLN A 77 12.80 15.16 2.40
N GLU A 78 14.04 14.81 2.07
CA GLU A 78 14.39 14.25 0.76
C GLU A 78 13.70 12.91 0.50
N ASP A 79 13.65 12.03 1.50
CA ASP A 79 12.96 10.73 1.41
C ASP A 79 11.46 10.89 1.17
N ILE A 80 10.81 11.83 1.87
CA ILE A 80 9.38 12.12 1.65
C ILE A 80 9.16 12.63 0.24
N LYS A 81 9.97 13.59 -0.21
CA LYS A 81 9.81 14.21 -1.53
C LYS A 81 9.97 13.17 -2.64
N THR A 82 11.02 12.37 -2.59
CA THR A 82 11.29 11.32 -3.58
C THR A 82 10.20 10.25 -3.59
N ALA A 83 9.74 9.80 -2.42
CA ALA A 83 8.68 8.80 -2.33
C ALA A 83 7.35 9.34 -2.90
N CYS A 84 7.00 10.60 -2.62
CA CYS A 84 5.81 11.26 -3.17
C CYS A 84 5.89 11.42 -4.70
N GLU A 85 7.04 11.80 -5.23
CA GLU A 85 7.25 11.93 -6.68
C GLU A 85 7.07 10.59 -7.40
N ILE A 86 7.68 9.52 -6.88
CA ILE A 86 7.57 8.19 -7.48
C ILE A 86 6.13 7.65 -7.32
N ALA A 87 5.52 7.82 -6.15
CA ALA A 87 4.14 7.42 -5.92
C ALA A 87 3.16 8.12 -6.87
N SER A 88 3.37 9.41 -7.16
CA SER A 88 2.54 10.16 -8.10
C SER A 88 2.67 9.61 -9.52
N LYS A 89 3.90 9.38 -10.00
CA LYS A 89 4.15 8.76 -11.30
C LYS A 89 3.52 7.38 -11.42
N ASN A 90 3.64 6.55 -10.38
CA ASN A 90 3.04 5.22 -10.35
C ASN A 90 1.50 5.29 -10.37
N ALA A 91 0.91 6.21 -9.61
CA ALA A 91 -0.53 6.40 -9.57
C ALA A 91 -1.08 6.87 -10.93
N GLU A 92 -0.36 7.75 -11.63
CA GLU A 92 -0.72 8.17 -13.00
C GLU A 92 -0.68 6.99 -13.97
N GLN A 93 0.39 6.21 -13.97
CA GLN A 93 0.51 5.03 -14.85
C GLN A 93 -0.61 4.02 -14.60
N ILE A 94 -0.95 3.77 -13.33
CA ILE A 94 -2.00 2.82 -12.95
C ILE A 94 -3.39 3.37 -13.27
N SER A 95 -3.60 4.68 -13.13
CA SER A 95 -4.84 5.35 -13.57
C SER A 95 -5.05 5.17 -15.07
N LEU A 96 -4.03 5.43 -15.88
CA LEU A 96 -4.08 5.26 -17.34
C LEU A 96 -4.36 3.81 -17.74
N ALA A 97 -3.65 2.85 -17.12
CA ALA A 97 -3.87 1.43 -17.36
C ALA A 97 -5.28 0.98 -16.97
N SER A 98 -5.82 1.52 -15.87
CA SER A 98 -7.18 1.25 -15.41
C SER A 98 -8.21 1.74 -16.43
N VAL A 99 -8.06 2.97 -16.94
CA VAL A 99 -8.94 3.53 -17.98
C VAL A 99 -8.93 2.67 -19.25
N GLN A 100 -7.76 2.23 -19.71
CA GLN A 100 -7.64 1.35 -20.87
C GLN A 100 -8.35 0.00 -20.64
N ARG A 101 -8.16 -0.59 -19.45
CA ARG A 101 -8.82 -1.83 -19.08
C ARG A 101 -10.34 -1.68 -19.01
N PHE A 102 -10.85 -0.59 -18.47
CA PHE A 102 -12.29 -0.29 -18.48
C PHE A 102 -12.83 -0.18 -19.91
N LYS A 103 -12.11 0.49 -20.81
CA LYS A 103 -12.50 0.60 -22.24
C LYS A 103 -12.53 -0.76 -22.94
N LEU A 104 -11.53 -1.62 -22.72
CA LEU A 104 -11.50 -2.96 -23.31
C LEU A 104 -12.63 -3.85 -22.76
N ASN A 105 -12.90 -3.78 -21.46
CA ASN A 105 -13.97 -4.56 -20.85
C ASN A 105 -15.35 -4.08 -21.33
N SER A 106 -15.54 -2.78 -21.56
CA SER A 106 -16.80 -2.26 -22.10
C SER A 106 -17.04 -2.73 -23.53
N THR A 107 -16.01 -2.76 -24.39
CA THR A 107 -16.14 -3.26 -25.77
C THR A 107 -16.35 -4.76 -25.83
N LEU A 108 -15.66 -5.54 -24.98
CA LEU A 108 -15.88 -7.00 -24.87
C LEU A 108 -17.30 -7.33 -24.44
N SER A 109 -17.83 -6.64 -23.41
CA SER A 109 -19.21 -6.82 -22.98
C SER A 109 -20.22 -6.46 -24.08
N GLN A 110 -19.95 -5.40 -24.85
CA GLN A 110 -20.80 -4.98 -25.97
C GLN A 110 -20.75 -5.98 -27.13
N MET A 111 -19.59 -6.59 -27.39
CA MET A 111 -19.41 -7.64 -28.38
C MET A 111 -20.10 -8.95 -27.97
N GLU A 112 -19.99 -9.37 -26.71
CA GLU A 112 -20.70 -10.54 -26.17
C GLU A 112 -22.22 -10.38 -26.29
N LEU A 113 -22.74 -9.19 -25.97
CA LEU A 113 -24.16 -8.89 -26.15
C LEU A 113 -24.58 -8.90 -27.61
N MET A 114 -23.75 -8.40 -28.53
CA MET A 114 -24.01 -8.45 -29.98
C MET A 114 -24.00 -9.91 -30.49
N TYR A 115 -23.05 -10.73 -30.06
CA TYR A 115 -22.98 -12.15 -30.41
C TYR A 115 -24.18 -12.94 -29.89
N LEU A 116 -24.60 -12.70 -28.65
CA LEU A 116 -25.81 -13.30 -28.08
C LEU A 116 -27.09 -12.85 -28.80
N PHE A 117 -27.11 -11.63 -29.34
CA PHE A 117 -28.22 -11.14 -30.16
C PHE A 117 -28.25 -11.79 -31.56
N CYS A 118 -27.08 -12.03 -32.17
CA CYS A 118 -26.97 -12.74 -33.45
C CYS A 118 -27.30 -14.24 -33.35
N LEU A 119 -26.99 -14.89 -32.23
CA LEU A 119 -27.28 -16.32 -32.00
C LEU A 119 -28.74 -16.62 -31.63
N LYS A 120 -29.55 -15.59 -31.34
CA LYS A 120 -30.98 -15.71 -31.02
C LYS A 120 -31.92 -15.42 -32.20
N LYS A 121 -31.39 -15.29 -33.42
CA LYS A 121 -32.14 -15.29 -34.69
C LYS A 121 -31.94 -16.61 -35.41
#